data_AF-A0A1I6L4C5-F1
#
_entry.id   AF-A0A1I6L4C5-F1
#
_cell.length_a   1.000
_cell.length_b   1.000
_cell.length_c   1.000
_cell.angle_alpha   90.00
_cell.angle_beta   90.00
_cell.angle_gamma   90.00
#
_symmetry.space_group_name_H-M   'P 1'
#
loop_
_entity.id
_entity.type
_entity.pdbx_description
1 polymer ?
#
loop_
_entity_poly.entity_id
_entity_poly.type
_entity_poly.pdbx_seq_one_letter_code
_entity_poly.pdbx_strand_id
1 'polypeptide(L)'
;MNRRHVLALLGSTLSIAGCTSRETSSPNSTSMDTPETTTENQSTASPTVSLTESKTGLPFETPSPKECTVSDLPRPEPTAGLQTKDYPQYPQSVTAASAEAYATDFEAVYQFNSYLDTEANSDTQELSVDPRADNDLSEETTDGFLVGVEGELSVQQGALYDNPVTGVYHLTTEMAVRADIEAPTLYDVGSLRSVSVTGTQTIYCRDSSSE
;
A
#
# COMPACT_ATOMS: atom_id res chain seq x y z
N MET A 1 40.12 27.10 -0.87
CA MET A 1 39.57 28.18 -0.02
C MET A 1 38.48 27.57 0.85
N ASN A 2 38.76 27.44 2.15
CA ASN A 2 37.88 26.83 3.13
C ASN A 2 36.84 27.83 3.62
N ARG A 3 35.55 27.50 3.53
CA ARG A 3 34.50 28.17 4.30
C ARG A 3 33.75 27.14 5.13
N ARG A 4 34.05 27.17 6.43
CA ARG A 4 33.32 26.50 7.50
C ARG A 4 32.04 27.30 7.74
N HIS A 5 30.88 26.64 7.75
CA HIS A 5 29.65 27.23 8.26
C HIS A 5 29.19 26.49 9.51
N VAL A 6 28.73 27.32 10.44
CA VAL A 6 28.61 27.15 11.87
C VAL A 6 27.20 26.64 12.20
N LEU A 7 27.12 25.67 13.12
CA LEU A 7 25.87 25.21 13.75
C LEU A 7 25.12 26.36 14.43
N ALA A 8 23.79 26.37 14.33
CA ALA A 8 22.93 26.99 15.33
C ALA A 8 21.79 26.02 15.67
N LEU A 9 21.83 25.50 16.90
CA LEU A 9 20.72 24.87 17.60
C LEU A 9 19.64 25.91 17.90
N LEU A 10 18.38 25.60 17.63
CA LEU A 10 17.24 26.12 18.37
C LEU A 10 16.25 24.99 18.60
N GLY A 11 16.20 24.52 19.85
CA GLY A 11 15.15 23.64 20.35
C GLY A 11 13.86 24.43 20.56
N SER A 12 12.73 23.75 20.43
CA SER A 12 11.43 24.25 20.86
C SER A 12 10.63 23.07 21.42
N THR A 13 10.55 23.03 22.74
CA THR A 13 9.64 22.15 23.49
C THR A 13 8.28 22.85 23.59
N LEU A 14 7.24 22.29 22.97
CA LEU A 14 5.85 22.66 23.29
C LEU A 14 5.24 21.61 24.21
N SER A 15 4.98 22.03 25.45
CA SER A 15 4.05 21.38 26.36
C SER A 15 2.67 22.00 26.15
N ILE A 16 1.64 21.18 25.94
CA ILE A 16 0.25 21.61 26.00
C ILE A 16 -0.43 20.77 27.08
N ALA A 17 -0.73 21.41 28.21
CA ALA A 17 -1.51 20.87 29.30
C ALA A 17 -2.93 21.46 29.25
N GLY A 18 -3.93 20.59 29.39
CA GLY A 18 -5.20 20.85 30.06
C GLY A 18 -6.23 21.75 29.36
N CYS A 19 -7.38 21.19 29.01
CA CYS A 19 -8.66 21.85 29.22
C CYS A 19 -9.71 20.84 29.71
N THR A 20 -10.40 21.28 30.75
CA THR A 20 -11.28 20.59 31.67
C THR A 20 -12.69 20.37 31.11
N SER A 21 -13.33 19.33 31.64
CA SER A 21 -14.75 19.01 31.59
C SER A 21 -15.68 20.22 31.79
N ARG A 22 -16.77 20.27 31.03
CA ARG A 22 -17.98 21.00 31.42
C ARG A 22 -19.23 20.23 31.01
N GLU A 23 -20.01 19.86 32.02
CA GLU A 23 -21.36 19.33 31.96
C GLU A 23 -22.32 20.26 31.22
N THR A 24 -23.27 19.69 30.48
CA THR A 24 -24.62 20.25 30.41
C THR A 24 -25.63 19.12 30.21
N SER A 25 -26.27 18.73 31.30
CA SER A 25 -27.53 17.99 31.28
C SER A 25 -28.67 18.97 30.98
N SER A 26 -29.57 18.63 30.07
CA SER A 26 -31.01 18.87 30.25
C SER A 26 -31.84 18.01 29.30
N PRO A 27 -32.91 17.37 29.80
CA PRO A 27 -33.79 16.52 29.02
C PRO A 27 -34.88 17.37 28.37
N ASN A 28 -35.34 16.98 27.18
CA ASN A 28 -36.68 17.36 26.76
C ASN A 28 -37.38 16.18 26.11
N SER A 29 -38.35 15.63 26.84
CA SER A 29 -39.39 14.78 26.31
C SER A 29 -40.26 15.60 25.37
N THR A 30 -40.39 15.16 24.13
CA THR A 30 -41.62 15.41 23.37
C THR A 30 -41.98 14.14 22.63
N SER A 31 -43.03 13.53 23.15
CA SER A 31 -43.72 12.38 22.60
C SER A 31 -44.54 12.83 21.39
N MET A 32 -44.37 12.15 20.26
CA MET A 32 -45.40 12.11 19.22
C MET A 32 -45.57 10.67 18.78
N ASP A 33 -46.72 10.11 19.15
CA ASP A 33 -47.33 8.92 18.57
C ASP A 33 -47.33 8.98 17.04
N THR A 34 -46.97 7.89 16.39
CA THR A 34 -47.22 7.64 14.96
C THR A 34 -47.40 6.13 14.76
N PRO A 35 -48.39 5.69 13.97
CA PRO A 35 -49.09 4.42 14.18
C PRO A 35 -48.35 3.17 13.69
N GLU A 36 -48.67 2.06 14.33
CA GLU A 36 -48.31 0.69 13.92
C GLU A 36 -48.80 0.40 12.50
N THR A 37 -47.87 0.11 11.60
CA THR A 37 -48.15 -0.62 10.36
C THR A 37 -47.48 -1.98 10.46
N THR A 38 -48.28 -3.01 10.64
CA THR A 38 -47.90 -4.42 10.49
C THR A 38 -47.64 -4.69 9.01
N THR A 39 -46.41 -5.07 8.66
CA THR A 39 -46.08 -5.68 7.36
C THR A 39 -45.36 -7.00 7.60
N GLU A 40 -45.88 -8.02 6.93
CA GLU A 40 -45.45 -9.41 6.88
C GLU A 40 -43.96 -9.59 6.58
N ASN A 41 -43.34 -10.43 7.40
CA ASN A 41 -42.70 -11.68 7.00
C ASN A 41 -42.07 -11.72 5.58
N GLN A 42 -40.81 -11.32 5.48
CA GLN A 42 -39.89 -12.00 4.58
C GLN A 42 -38.56 -12.20 5.33
N SER A 43 -38.40 -13.43 5.82
CA SER A 43 -37.12 -13.98 6.24
C SER A 43 -36.20 -14.03 5.02
N THR A 44 -35.61 -12.90 4.67
CA THR A 44 -34.48 -12.86 3.75
C THR A 44 -33.34 -13.56 4.46
N ALA A 45 -33.04 -14.78 4.01
CA ALA A 45 -31.85 -15.49 4.42
C ALA A 45 -30.67 -14.52 4.34
N SER A 46 -30.05 -14.22 5.49
CA SER A 46 -28.76 -13.57 5.51
C SER A 46 -27.87 -14.30 4.49
N PRO A 47 -27.17 -13.60 3.59
CA PRO A 47 -26.18 -14.26 2.79
C PRO A 47 -25.19 -14.86 3.79
N THR A 48 -25.19 -16.19 3.89
CA THR A 48 -24.07 -16.92 4.46
C THR A 48 -22.89 -16.50 3.61
N VAL A 49 -22.12 -15.54 4.13
CA VAL A 49 -20.79 -15.25 3.62
C VAL A 49 -20.04 -16.56 3.82
N SER A 50 -19.97 -17.35 2.75
CA SER A 50 -19.05 -18.47 2.69
C SER A 50 -17.68 -17.86 2.92
N LEU A 51 -17.15 -18.04 4.14
CA LEU A 51 -15.74 -17.93 4.42
C LEU A 51 -15.07 -18.96 3.52
N THR A 52 -14.70 -18.51 2.33
CA THR A 52 -13.91 -19.25 1.36
C THR A 52 -12.72 -19.83 2.10
N GLU A 53 -12.54 -21.14 1.98
CA GLU A 53 -11.43 -21.90 2.57
C GLU A 53 -10.16 -21.07 2.53
N SER A 54 -9.47 -20.96 3.68
CA SER A 54 -8.11 -20.43 3.75
C SER A 54 -7.25 -21.18 2.74
N LYS A 55 -7.04 -20.55 1.57
CA LYS A 55 -6.11 -21.01 0.56
C LYS A 55 -4.76 -21.04 1.26
N THR A 56 -4.25 -22.23 1.53
CA THR A 56 -3.02 -22.44 2.31
C THR A 56 -1.75 -22.05 1.54
N GLY A 57 -1.90 -21.55 0.31
CA GLY A 57 -0.82 -21.12 -0.58
C GLY A 57 -0.64 -19.60 -0.63
N LEU A 58 0.28 -19.17 -1.48
CA LEU A 58 0.42 -17.76 -1.87
C LEU A 58 -0.77 -17.34 -2.76
N PRO A 59 -1.14 -16.05 -2.79
CA PRO A 59 -2.24 -15.57 -3.62
C PRO A 59 -1.95 -15.67 -5.13
N PHE A 60 -0.67 -15.71 -5.52
CA PHE A 60 -0.18 -15.85 -6.90
C PHE A 60 0.89 -16.95 -7.02
N GLU A 61 1.18 -17.36 -8.25
CA GLU A 61 2.29 -18.27 -8.56
C GLU A 61 3.62 -17.52 -8.48
N THR A 62 4.63 -18.18 -7.91
CA THR A 62 6.00 -17.67 -7.86
C THR A 62 6.90 -18.59 -8.68
N PRO A 63 7.81 -18.05 -9.52
CA PRO A 63 8.75 -18.88 -10.26
C PRO A 63 9.66 -19.63 -9.30
N SER A 64 10.24 -20.75 -9.76
CA SER A 64 11.32 -21.38 -9.00
C SER A 64 12.55 -20.45 -8.98
N PRO A 65 13.37 -20.43 -7.91
CA PRO A 65 14.56 -19.58 -7.86
C PRO A 65 15.52 -19.78 -9.04
N LYS A 66 15.54 -20.99 -9.63
CA LYS A 66 16.39 -21.33 -10.79
C LYS A 66 15.86 -20.81 -12.13
N GLU A 67 14.57 -20.49 -12.19
CA GLU A 67 13.88 -19.97 -13.37
C GLU A 67 13.53 -18.48 -13.20
N CYS A 68 14.00 -17.87 -12.11
CA CYS A 68 13.76 -16.47 -11.78
C CYS A 68 14.36 -15.56 -12.86
N THR A 69 13.52 -14.77 -13.51
CA THR A 69 13.92 -13.71 -14.44
C THR A 69 13.20 -12.43 -14.04
N VAL A 70 13.94 -11.34 -13.87
CA VAL A 70 13.37 -10.04 -13.52
C VAL A 70 12.53 -9.51 -14.69
N SER A 71 11.31 -9.09 -14.40
CA SER A 71 10.38 -8.47 -15.35
C SER A 71 10.90 -7.12 -15.82
N ASP A 72 10.43 -6.66 -16.99
CA ASP A 72 10.73 -5.31 -17.45
C ASP A 72 9.91 -4.30 -16.62
N LEU A 73 10.62 -3.44 -15.88
CA LEU A 73 10.00 -2.46 -14.98
C LEU A 73 9.92 -1.09 -15.66
N PRO A 74 8.86 -0.30 -15.43
CA PRO A 74 8.76 1.05 -15.99
C PRO A 74 9.98 1.91 -15.66
N ARG A 75 10.65 2.40 -16.71
CA ARG A 75 11.82 3.30 -16.66
C ARG A 75 11.68 4.38 -17.74
N PRO A 76 10.67 5.25 -17.63
CA PRO A 76 10.39 6.24 -18.67
C PRO A 76 11.49 7.30 -18.77
N GLU A 77 11.47 8.04 -19.88
CA GLU A 77 12.24 9.26 -20.01
C GLU A 77 11.58 10.40 -19.20
N PRO A 78 12.36 11.39 -18.73
CA PRO A 78 11.80 12.54 -18.02
C PRO A 78 10.72 13.27 -18.85
N THR A 79 9.58 13.52 -18.23
CA THR A 79 8.41 14.14 -18.87
C THR A 79 7.82 15.19 -17.94
N ALA A 80 7.31 16.30 -18.49
CA ALA A 80 6.70 17.40 -17.72
C ALA A 80 7.61 18.01 -16.62
N GLY A 81 8.92 17.90 -16.77
CA GLY A 81 9.88 18.33 -15.74
C GLY A 81 10.03 17.34 -14.57
N LEU A 82 9.25 16.26 -14.54
CA LEU A 82 9.38 15.15 -13.60
C LEU A 82 10.49 14.21 -14.08
N GLN A 83 11.34 13.81 -13.14
CA GLN A 83 12.43 12.86 -13.39
C GLN A 83 11.99 11.47 -12.94
N THR A 84 12.33 10.45 -13.73
CA THR A 84 12.24 9.04 -13.34
C THR A 84 12.97 8.79 -12.03
N LYS A 85 12.40 7.91 -11.20
CA LYS A 85 12.98 7.50 -9.92
C LYS A 85 13.69 6.16 -10.05
N ASP A 86 14.81 6.02 -9.36
CA ASP A 86 15.52 4.75 -9.25
C ASP A 86 14.79 3.80 -8.30
N TYR A 87 14.69 2.53 -8.68
CA TYR A 87 14.13 1.49 -7.81
C TYR A 87 15.03 1.22 -6.60
N PRO A 88 14.46 0.91 -5.42
CA PRO A 88 15.25 0.59 -4.24
C PRO A 88 16.09 -0.66 -4.46
N GLN A 89 17.25 -0.71 -3.81
CA GLN A 89 18.06 -1.92 -3.79
C GLN A 89 17.39 -2.98 -2.91
N TYR A 90 17.41 -4.24 -3.35
CA TYR A 90 16.86 -5.34 -2.56
C TYR A 90 17.60 -5.48 -1.22
N PRO A 91 16.91 -5.69 -0.09
CA PRO A 91 17.57 -5.80 1.20
C PRO A 91 18.45 -7.04 1.26
N GLN A 92 19.63 -6.91 1.86
CA GLN A 92 20.55 -8.03 2.05
C GLN A 92 20.02 -9.10 3.01
N SER A 93 19.06 -8.75 3.87
CA SER A 93 18.37 -9.65 4.77
C SER A 93 16.88 -9.31 4.78
N VAL A 94 16.05 -10.33 4.60
CA VAL A 94 14.59 -10.21 4.60
C VAL A 94 14.07 -10.50 6.00
N THR A 95 13.61 -9.45 6.66
CA THR A 95 12.92 -9.43 7.96
C THR A 95 11.58 -8.72 7.74
N ALA A 96 10.62 -8.83 8.66
CA ALA A 96 9.34 -8.12 8.54
C ALA A 96 9.53 -6.63 8.21
N ALA A 97 10.35 -5.94 9.02
CA ALA A 97 10.61 -4.51 8.84
C ALA A 97 11.34 -4.17 7.52
N SER A 98 12.31 -4.99 7.08
CA SER A 98 13.00 -4.73 5.80
C SER A 98 12.14 -5.12 4.59
N ALA A 99 11.24 -6.08 4.75
CA ALA A 99 10.27 -6.48 3.74
C ALA A 99 9.22 -5.37 3.52
N GLU A 100 8.65 -4.84 4.61
CA GLU A 100 7.70 -3.72 4.59
C GLU A 100 8.30 -2.46 3.99
N ALA A 101 9.50 -2.08 4.45
CA ALA A 101 10.21 -0.91 3.92
C ALA A 101 10.50 -1.06 2.43
N TYR A 102 11.02 -2.23 2.01
CA TYR A 102 11.31 -2.47 0.60
C TYR A 102 10.04 -2.44 -0.27
N ALA A 103 8.96 -3.11 0.16
CA ALA A 103 7.70 -3.13 -0.59
C ALA A 103 7.11 -1.72 -0.74
N THR A 104 7.14 -0.93 0.34
CA THR A 104 6.65 0.45 0.34
C THR A 104 7.46 1.34 -0.60
N ASP A 105 8.79 1.34 -0.46
CA ASP A 105 9.68 2.14 -1.31
C ASP A 105 9.58 1.72 -2.78
N PHE A 106 9.46 0.41 -3.05
CA PHE A 106 9.32 -0.11 -4.39
C PHE A 106 7.99 0.32 -5.02
N GLU A 107 6.86 0.18 -4.31
CA GLU A 107 5.54 0.59 -4.81
C GLU A 107 5.51 2.10 -5.12
N ALA A 108 6.13 2.92 -4.26
CA ALA A 108 6.21 4.37 -4.45
C ALA A 108 6.91 4.72 -5.78
N VAL A 109 8.02 4.04 -6.08
CA VAL A 109 8.78 4.24 -7.32
C VAL A 109 8.06 3.63 -8.51
N TYR A 110 7.53 2.42 -8.38
CA TYR A 110 6.81 1.72 -9.44
C TYR A 110 5.62 2.54 -9.94
N GLN A 111 4.75 3.01 -9.04
CA GLN A 111 3.57 3.78 -9.41
C GLN A 111 3.93 5.14 -9.98
N PHE A 112 4.94 5.81 -9.41
CA PHE A 112 5.44 7.08 -9.96
C PHE A 112 5.95 6.90 -11.40
N ASN A 113 6.81 5.90 -11.62
CA ASN A 113 7.39 5.65 -12.94
C ASN A 113 6.34 5.11 -13.92
N SER A 114 5.39 4.29 -13.47
CA SER A 114 4.30 3.81 -14.32
C SER A 114 3.42 4.96 -14.79
N TYR A 115 3.01 5.86 -13.89
CA TYR A 115 2.22 7.04 -14.27
C TYR A 115 3.01 7.95 -15.23
N LEU A 116 4.31 8.12 -14.98
CA LEU A 116 5.18 8.92 -15.84
C LEU A 116 5.31 8.32 -17.26
N ASP A 117 5.29 6.99 -17.37
CA ASP A 117 5.39 6.26 -18.65
C ASP A 117 4.08 6.28 -19.46
N THR A 118 2.92 6.22 -18.79
CA THR A 118 1.64 5.99 -19.47
C THR A 118 0.71 7.21 -19.53
N GLU A 119 0.68 8.04 -18.48
CA GLU A 119 -0.36 9.07 -18.31
C GLU A 119 0.19 10.51 -18.28
N ALA A 120 1.41 10.70 -17.76
CA ALA A 120 1.99 12.01 -17.59
C ALA A 120 2.19 12.73 -18.93
N ASN A 121 1.87 14.03 -18.96
CA ASN A 121 1.99 14.85 -20.15
C ASN A 121 2.33 16.31 -19.77
N SER A 122 2.37 17.22 -20.75
CA SER A 122 2.75 18.62 -20.52
C SER A 122 1.93 19.36 -19.47
N ASP A 123 0.74 18.87 -19.14
CA ASP A 123 -0.16 19.52 -18.19
C ASP A 123 0.01 18.97 -16.76
N THR A 124 0.78 17.88 -16.57
CA THR A 124 1.09 17.32 -15.26
C THR A 124 2.04 18.26 -14.50
N GLN A 125 1.56 18.86 -13.42
CA GLN A 125 2.28 19.85 -12.62
C GLN A 125 3.00 19.20 -11.44
N GLU A 126 2.30 18.34 -10.71
CA GLU A 126 2.82 17.64 -9.54
C GLU A 126 2.36 16.17 -9.56
N LEU A 127 3.21 15.29 -9.06
CA LEU A 127 2.96 13.87 -8.89
C LEU A 127 3.57 13.41 -7.57
N SER A 128 2.75 12.88 -6.67
CA SER A 128 3.16 12.32 -5.39
C SER A 128 2.58 10.91 -5.24
N VAL A 129 3.33 10.03 -4.57
CA VAL A 129 2.89 8.68 -4.22
C VAL A 129 3.25 8.46 -2.77
N ASP A 130 2.25 8.14 -1.95
CA ASP A 130 2.39 7.90 -0.51
C ASP A 130 1.83 6.51 -0.14
N PRO A 131 2.57 5.43 -0.46
CA PRO A 131 2.20 4.09 -0.06
C PRO A 131 2.66 3.81 1.38
N ARG A 132 2.00 2.84 2.00
CA ARG A 132 2.35 2.29 3.31
C ARG A 132 2.11 0.79 3.33
N ALA A 133 2.96 0.09 4.07
CA ALA A 133 2.70 -1.26 4.55
C ALA A 133 2.46 -1.18 6.06
N ASP A 134 1.30 -1.66 6.50
CA ASP A 134 1.00 -1.78 7.93
C ASP A 134 1.34 -3.20 8.40
N ASN A 135 1.74 -3.35 9.67
CA ASN A 135 2.07 -4.66 10.24
C ASN A 135 0.91 -5.68 10.11
N ASP A 136 -0.33 -5.19 10.12
CA ASP A 136 -1.54 -6.02 9.96
C ASP A 136 -1.74 -6.51 8.50
N LEU A 137 -1.00 -5.91 7.55
CA LEU A 137 -0.90 -6.28 6.15
C LEU A 137 0.44 -6.96 5.85
N SER A 138 1.02 -7.65 6.84
CA SER A 138 2.23 -8.46 6.67
C SER A 138 2.03 -9.85 7.25
N GLU A 139 2.38 -10.89 6.49
CA GLU A 139 2.30 -12.28 6.92
C GLU A 139 3.63 -13.00 6.70
N GLU A 140 4.10 -13.73 7.70
CA GLU A 140 5.24 -14.63 7.52
C GLU A 140 4.86 -15.83 6.63
N THR A 141 5.77 -16.22 5.75
CA THR A 141 5.69 -17.44 4.94
C THR A 141 6.81 -18.40 5.33
N THR A 142 6.80 -19.61 4.77
CA THR A 142 7.84 -20.62 5.03
C THR A 142 9.25 -20.15 4.66
N ASP A 143 9.36 -19.19 3.75
CA ASP A 143 10.59 -18.77 3.07
C ASP A 143 10.79 -17.24 3.02
N GLY A 144 9.93 -16.46 3.70
CA GLY A 144 9.91 -15.02 3.57
C GLY A 144 8.67 -14.35 4.16
N PHE A 145 8.19 -13.30 3.48
CA PHE A 145 7.05 -12.51 3.91
C PHE A 145 6.11 -12.23 2.73
N LEU A 146 4.80 -12.28 2.99
CA LEU A 146 3.80 -11.59 2.18
C LEU A 146 3.61 -10.19 2.77
N VAL A 147 3.66 -9.17 1.93
CA VAL A 147 3.46 -7.77 2.33
C VAL A 147 2.43 -7.12 1.43
N GLY A 148 1.36 -6.59 2.02
CA GLY A 148 0.37 -5.76 1.36
C GLY A 148 0.76 -4.29 1.49
N VAL A 149 0.72 -3.57 0.39
CA VAL A 149 0.97 -2.14 0.33
C VAL A 149 -0.31 -1.46 -0.13
N GLU A 150 -0.70 -0.39 0.56
CA GLU A 150 -1.82 0.47 0.21
C GLU A 150 -1.41 1.95 0.32
N GLY A 151 -2.09 2.84 -0.40
CA GLY A 151 -1.86 4.26 -0.29
C GLY A 151 -2.51 5.04 -1.42
N GLU A 152 -1.95 6.22 -1.69
CA GLU A 152 -2.53 7.16 -2.65
C GLU A 152 -1.46 7.69 -3.61
N LEU A 153 -1.84 7.81 -4.88
CA LEU A 153 -1.14 8.56 -5.91
C LEU A 153 -1.93 9.83 -6.17
N SER A 154 -1.34 10.99 -5.87
CA SER A 154 -1.93 12.30 -6.09
C SER A 154 -1.28 12.98 -7.30
N VAL A 155 -2.12 13.42 -8.24
CA VAL A 155 -1.69 14.15 -9.44
C VAL A 155 -2.33 15.52 -9.49
N GLN A 156 -1.53 16.55 -9.73
CA GLN A 156 -2.03 17.87 -10.06
C GLN A 156 -1.95 18.12 -11.58
N GLN A 157 -3.09 18.22 -12.24
CA GLN A 157 -3.22 18.49 -13.67
C GLN A 157 -4.48 19.33 -13.94
N GLY A 158 -4.41 20.63 -13.65
CA GLY A 158 -5.56 21.54 -13.65
C GLY A 158 -6.57 21.31 -12.52
N ALA A 159 -6.67 20.09 -12.02
CA ALA A 159 -7.34 19.67 -10.80
C ALA A 159 -6.45 18.66 -10.05
N LEU A 160 -6.77 18.40 -8.77
CA LEU A 160 -6.14 17.35 -7.98
C LEU A 160 -6.92 16.04 -8.19
N TYR A 161 -6.21 14.97 -8.53
CA TYR A 161 -6.74 13.62 -8.67
C TYR A 161 -6.02 12.67 -7.72
N ASP A 162 -6.77 11.98 -6.88
CA ASP A 162 -6.24 10.97 -5.97
C ASP A 162 -6.67 9.59 -6.48
N ASN A 163 -5.69 8.73 -6.71
CA ASN A 163 -5.88 7.37 -7.20
C ASN A 163 -5.37 6.39 -6.14
N PRO A 164 -6.12 5.32 -5.83
CA PRO A 164 -5.63 4.32 -4.90
C PRO A 164 -4.40 3.62 -5.48
N VAL A 165 -3.43 3.35 -4.62
CA VAL A 165 -2.25 2.54 -4.89
C VAL A 165 -2.33 1.30 -4.04
N THR A 166 -2.20 0.13 -4.68
CA THR A 166 -2.26 -1.13 -3.97
C THR A 166 -1.41 -2.20 -4.64
N GLY A 167 -0.74 -3.02 -3.84
CA GLY A 167 0.04 -4.16 -4.33
C GLY A 167 0.23 -5.23 -3.25
N VAL A 168 0.50 -6.46 -3.67
CA VAL A 168 0.91 -7.54 -2.76
C VAL A 168 2.24 -8.10 -3.22
N TYR A 169 3.13 -8.30 -2.26
CA TYR A 169 4.50 -8.72 -2.46
C TYR A 169 4.74 -10.06 -1.78
N HIS A 170 5.53 -10.94 -2.41
CA HIS A 170 6.17 -12.06 -1.75
C HIS A 170 7.69 -11.85 -1.80
N LEU A 171 8.30 -11.67 -0.63
CA LEU A 171 9.69 -11.28 -0.47
C LEU A 171 10.44 -12.40 0.25
N THR A 172 11.42 -12.99 -0.43
CA THR A 172 12.27 -14.07 0.09
C THR A 172 13.75 -13.68 -0.04
N THR A 173 14.66 -14.49 0.50
CA THR A 173 16.11 -14.22 0.31
C THR A 173 16.58 -14.40 -1.14
N GLU A 174 15.84 -15.15 -1.96
CA GLU A 174 16.25 -15.55 -3.31
C GLU A 174 15.52 -14.78 -4.42
N MET A 175 14.32 -14.27 -4.13
CA MET A 175 13.47 -13.58 -5.10
C MET A 175 12.48 -12.63 -4.44
N ALA A 176 11.98 -11.68 -5.24
CA ALA A 176 10.82 -10.89 -4.90
C ALA A 176 9.84 -10.85 -6.06
N VAL A 177 8.56 -11.01 -5.73
CA VAL A 177 7.45 -10.98 -6.68
C VAL A 177 6.43 -9.95 -6.20
N ARG A 178 5.98 -9.09 -7.11
CA ARG A 178 4.87 -8.14 -6.94
C ARG A 178 3.67 -8.64 -7.74
N ALA A 179 2.47 -8.43 -7.22
CA ALA A 179 1.24 -8.55 -8.00
C ALA A 179 0.31 -7.37 -7.71
N ASP A 180 -0.44 -6.96 -8.73
CA ASP A 180 -1.54 -6.03 -8.57
C ASP A 180 -2.70 -6.75 -7.89
N ILE A 181 -3.46 -6.03 -7.07
CA ILE A 181 -4.71 -6.57 -6.52
C ILE A 181 -5.89 -6.15 -7.40
N GLU A 182 -6.89 -7.00 -7.54
CA GLU A 182 -8.09 -6.68 -8.33
C GLU A 182 -9.01 -5.67 -7.62
N ALA A 183 -8.98 -5.67 -6.28
CA ALA A 183 -9.72 -4.73 -5.46
C ALA A 183 -8.96 -3.39 -5.33
N PRO A 184 -9.64 -2.25 -5.17
CA PRO A 184 -8.97 -0.96 -5.04
C PRO A 184 -8.35 -0.70 -3.64
N THR A 185 -8.54 -1.61 -2.67
CA THR A 185 -8.10 -1.43 -1.27
C THR A 185 -7.77 -2.76 -0.62
N LEU A 186 -6.94 -2.74 0.44
CA LEU A 186 -6.71 -3.88 1.33
C LEU A 186 -7.51 -3.81 2.64
N TYR A 187 -8.52 -2.93 2.72
CA TYR A 187 -9.41 -2.85 3.88
C TYR A 187 -10.17 -4.15 4.12
N ASP A 188 -10.31 -4.50 5.40
CA ASP A 188 -11.00 -5.71 5.89
C ASP A 188 -10.43 -7.04 5.33
N VAL A 189 -9.21 -7.02 4.80
CA VAL A 189 -8.50 -8.24 4.38
C VAL A 189 -8.01 -8.97 5.63
N GLY A 190 -8.69 -10.06 5.99
CA GLY A 190 -8.27 -10.92 7.11
C GLY A 190 -7.00 -11.73 6.84
N SER A 191 -6.62 -11.89 5.56
CA SER A 191 -5.35 -12.48 5.15
C SER A 191 -5.03 -12.14 3.69
N LEU A 192 -3.79 -11.75 3.40
CA LEU A 192 -3.26 -11.49 2.06
C LEU A 192 -3.36 -12.72 1.14
N ARG A 193 -3.38 -13.93 1.70
CA ARG A 193 -3.54 -15.18 0.95
C ARG A 193 -4.91 -15.32 0.30
N SER A 194 -5.89 -14.58 0.81
CA SER A 194 -7.26 -14.57 0.29
C SER A 194 -7.49 -13.50 -0.80
N VAL A 195 -6.52 -12.63 -1.05
CA VAL A 195 -6.66 -11.52 -2.00
C VAL A 195 -6.59 -12.05 -3.43
N SER A 196 -7.51 -11.57 -4.28
CA SER A 196 -7.44 -11.78 -5.73
C SER A 196 -6.43 -10.83 -6.34
N VAL A 197 -5.54 -11.39 -7.14
CA VAL A 197 -4.38 -10.70 -7.72
C VAL A 197 -4.32 -10.90 -9.23
N THR A 198 -3.74 -9.92 -9.91
CA THR A 198 -3.45 -9.94 -11.34
C THR A 198 -2.05 -9.37 -11.59
N GLY A 199 -1.54 -9.46 -12.81
CA GLY A 199 -0.30 -8.76 -13.19
C GLY A 199 0.93 -9.10 -12.35
N THR A 200 1.22 -10.40 -12.16
CA THR A 200 2.41 -10.83 -11.40
C THR A 200 3.71 -10.47 -12.13
N GLN A 201 4.64 -9.85 -11.40
CA GLN A 201 5.95 -9.41 -11.88
C GLN A 201 7.05 -9.86 -10.91
N THR A 202 8.12 -10.43 -11.46
CA THR A 202 9.32 -10.74 -10.68
C THR A 202 10.19 -9.49 -10.64
N ILE A 203 10.41 -8.92 -9.46
CA ILE A 203 11.10 -7.63 -9.31
C ILE A 203 12.53 -7.79 -8.80
N TYR A 204 12.89 -8.96 -8.29
CA TYR A 204 14.25 -9.31 -7.89
C TYR A 204 14.50 -10.81 -8.06
N CYS A 205 15.70 -11.15 -8.51
CA CYS A 205 16.24 -12.50 -8.53
C CYS A 205 17.67 -12.43 -7.98
N ARG A 206 18.01 -13.32 -7.06
CA ARG A 206 19.39 -13.49 -6.61
C ARG A 206 20.18 -14.21 -7.70
N ASP A 207 21.35 -13.67 -8.03
CA ASP A 207 22.26 -14.29 -9.00
C ASP A 207 22.74 -15.65 -8.48
N SER A 208 22.20 -16.73 -9.05
CA SER A 208 22.59 -18.12 -8.75
C SER A 208 24.04 -18.45 -9.12
N SER A 209 24.75 -17.55 -9.82
CA SER A 209 26.15 -17.70 -10.19
C SER A 209 27.16 -17.25 -9.12
N SER A 210 26.69 -16.84 -7.94
CA SER A 210 27.52 -16.27 -6.87
C SER A 210 27.84 -17.23 -5.70
N GLU A 211 27.44 -18.51 -5.82
CA GLU A 211 27.79 -19.58 -4.86
C GLU A 211 29.04 -20.38 -5.27
#